data_AF-A0A2K3KUS1-F1
#
_entry.id   AF-A0A2K3KUS1-F1
#
_cell.length_a   1.000
_cell.length_b   1.000
_cell.length_c   1.000
_cell.angle_alpha   90.00
_cell.angle_beta   90.00
_cell.angle_gamma   90.00
#
_symmetry.space_group_name_H-M   'P 1'
#
loop_
_entity.id
_entity.type
_entity.pdbx_description
1 polymer ?
#
loop_
_entity_poly.entity_id
_entity_poly.type
_entity_poly.pdbx_seq_one_letter_code
_entity_poly.pdbx_strand_id
1 'polypeptide(L)' 'MDFLGGLPRTKKGNEVIWVVVDRLTKCAYFIAIRK' A
#
# COMPACT_ATOMS: atom_id res chain seq x y z
N MET A 1 4.41 -3.63 12.62
CA MET A 1 4.47 -2.98 11.29
C MET A 1 4.94 -4.01 10.30
N ASP A 2 4.07 -4.37 9.36
CA ASP A 2 4.42 -5.22 8.24
C ASP A 2 4.14 -4.42 6.96
N PHE A 3 5.16 -4.30 6.10
CA PHE A 3 5.07 -3.56 4.84
C PHE A 3 4.78 -4.54 3.70
N LEU A 4 3.65 -4.38 3.03
CA LEU A 4 3.30 -5.15 1.84
C LEU A 4 3.46 -4.25 0.61
N GLY A 5 4.44 -4.59 -0.24
CA GLY A 5 4.83 -3.83 -1.44
C GLY A 5 4.47 -4.52 -2.76
N GLY A 6 3.30 -5.16 -2.86
CA GLY A 6 2.98 -6.05 -3.98
C GLY A 6 1.53 -6.04 -4.45
N LEU A 7 0.81 -4.92 -4.30
CA LEU A 7 -0.57 -4.85 -4.79
C LEU A 7 -0.62 -4.73 -6.33
N PRO A 8 -1.61 -5.38 -6.97
CA PRO A 8 -1.77 -5.30 -8.43
C PRO A 8 -1.95 -3.85 -8.88
N ARG A 9 -1.20 -3.47 -9.93
CA ARG A 9 -1.23 -2.13 -10.52
C ARG A 9 -2.66 -1.71 -10.83
N THR A 10 -3.07 -0.53 -10.36
CA THR A 10 -4.40 -0.01 -10.68
C THR A 10 -4.40 0.52 -12.12
N LYS A 11 -5.53 0.37 -12.82
CA LYS A 11 -5.72 0.86 -14.20
C LYS A 11 -5.44 2.37 -14.38
N LYS A 12 -5.36 3.13 -13.28
CA LYS A 12 -5.06 4.57 -13.24
C LYS A 12 -3.56 4.91 -13.26
N GLY A 13 -2.67 3.93 -13.34
CA GLY A 13 -1.23 4.17 -13.47
C GLY A 13 -0.48 4.40 -12.16
N ASN A 14 -1.08 4.07 -11.01
CA ASN A 14 -0.31 3.97 -9.77
C ASN A 14 0.54 2.70 -9.87
N GLU A 15 1.86 2.86 -9.97
CA GLU A 15 2.79 1.75 -10.21
C GLU A 15 2.92 0.85 -8.99
N VAL A 16 2.88 1.43 -7.79
CA VAL A 16 3.03 0.70 -6.53
C VAL A 16 2.12 1.32 -5.47
N ILE A 17 1.33 0.48 -4.81
CA ILE A 17 0.63 0.86 -3.57
C ILE A 17 1.39 0.21 -2.42
N TRP A 18 1.94 1.05 -1.55
CA TRP A 18 2.53 0.61 -0.29
C TRP A 18 1.43 0.55 0.75
N VAL A 19 1.30 -0.60 1.41
CA VAL A 19 0.39 -0.76 2.55
C VAL A 19 1.20 -0.97 3.81
N VAL A 20 0.97 -0.10 4.78
CA VAL A 20 1.51 -0.25 6.14
C VAL A 20 0.39 -0.79 7.02
N VAL A 21 0.53 -2.03 7.47
CA VAL A 21 -0.43 -2.64 8.40
C VAL A 21 0.11 -2.56 9.81
N ASP A 22 -0.66 -1.96 10.69
CA ASP A 22 -0.43 -2.02 12.13
C ASP A 22 -1.44 -2.95 12.79
N ARG A 23 -0.94 -4.12 13.22
CA ARG A 23 -1.75 -5.19 13.81
C ARG A 23 -2.34 -4.80 15.17
N LEU A 24 -1.72 -3.85 15.88
CA LEU A 24 -2.16 -3.39 17.20
C LEU A 24 -3.35 -2.44 17.10
N THR A 25 -3.28 -1.44 16.21
CA THR A 25 -4.33 -0.45 15.97
C THR A 25 -5.39 -0.94 14.98
N LYS A 26 -5.18 -2.10 14.34
CA LYS A 26 -6.02 -2.63 13.25
C LYS A 26 -6.16 -1.63 12.09
N CYS A 27 -5.18 -0.74 11.91
CA CYS A 27 -5.18 0.28 10.88
C CYS A 27 -4.31 -0.13 9.69
N ALA A 28 -4.70 0.29 8.49
CA ALA A 28 -3.93 0.14 7.27
C ALA A 28 -3.80 1.50 6.58
N TYR A 29 -2.56 1.89 6.28
CA TYR A 29 -2.26 3.11 5.53
C TYR A 29 -1.88 2.77 4.10
N PHE A 30 -2.53 3.41 3.14
CA PHE A 30 -2.28 3.22 1.71
C PHE A 30 -1.53 4.41 1.14
N ILE A 31 -0.35 4.16 0.59
CA ILE A 31 0.47 5.18 -0.06
C ILE A 31 0.58 4.80 -1.53
N ALA A 32 -0.06 5.59 -2.40
CA ALA A 32 0.07 5.43 -3.84
C ALA A 32 1.30 6.18 -4.33
N ILE A 33 2.23 5.47 -4.94
CA ILE A 33 3.37 6.06 -5.63
C ILE A 33 3.03 6.10 -7.12
N ARG A 34 3.03 7.30 -7.68
CA ARG A 34 3.07 7.54 -9.13
C ARG A 34 4.50 7.93 -9.49
N LYS A 35 5.02 7.37 -10.58
CA LYS A 35 6.16 7.96 -11.28
C LYS A 35 5.81 9.35 -11.79
#